data_AF-A0A1S6JCD5-F1
#
_entry.id   AF-A0A1S6JCD5-F1
#
_cell.length_a   1.000
_cell.length_b   1.000
_cell.length_c   1.000
_cell.angle_alpha   90.00
_cell.angle_beta   90.00
_cell.angle_gamma   90.00
#
_symmetry.space_group_name_H-M   'P 1'
#
loop_
_entity.id
_entity.type
_entity.pdbx_description
1 polymer ?
#
loop_
_entity_poly.entity_id
_entity_poly.type
_entity_poly.pdbx_seq_one_letter_code
_entity_poly.pdbx_strand_id
1 'polypeptide(L)'
;MGSLKVALCAGAALAAALAPIAARTPAAHAVDGGGVSVSPSTPAPGGDVELRVADCTEKTALAVSAAFVSDLKLTVAARDGVLVGAGTVRSTTEAGAYAVRVECGGDAREGTITVAGPRRPAAPASPVAPVDAGGGGTARLAAADTRDEARPEPPGTAHTVTGLVLAGIAAVAVALRGVRSRGLGTD
;
A
#
# COMPACT_ATOMS: atom_id res chain seq x y z
N MET A 1 -72.56 16.79 -2.30
CA MET A 1 -73.09 15.94 -1.21
C MET A 1 -71.90 15.17 -0.65
N GLY A 2 -71.49 15.48 0.60
CA GLY A 2 -70.63 14.75 1.56
C GLY A 2 -69.44 13.91 1.09
N SER A 3 -68.38 13.66 1.84
CA SER A 3 -67.88 14.10 3.14
C SER A 3 -66.51 13.43 3.28
N LEU A 4 -65.62 14.07 4.03
CA LEU A 4 -64.29 13.61 4.40
C LEU A 4 -64.30 12.22 5.06
N LYS A 5 -63.20 11.48 4.87
CA LYS A 5 -62.65 10.59 5.92
C LYS A 5 -61.17 10.88 6.08
N VAL A 6 -60.90 11.74 7.06
CA VAL A 6 -59.62 11.95 7.71
C VAL A 6 -59.22 10.63 8.39
N ALA A 7 -57.99 10.18 8.17
CA ALA A 7 -57.27 9.34 9.11
C ALA A 7 -55.93 10.02 9.41
N LEU A 8 -55.68 10.18 10.71
CA LEU A 8 -54.75 11.09 11.37
C LEU A 8 -53.63 10.26 12.03
N CYS A 9 -52.49 10.91 12.31
CA CYS A 9 -51.39 10.52 13.24
C CYS A 9 -50.41 9.44 12.74
N ALA A 10 -49.10 9.47 12.96
CA ALA A 10 -48.14 10.28 13.73
C ALA A 10 -46.75 10.06 13.05
N GLY A 11 -45.76 10.96 13.04
CA GLY A 11 -45.07 11.57 14.17
C GLY A 11 -43.59 11.18 14.15
N ALA A 12 -42.72 12.18 13.91
CA ALA A 12 -41.32 12.34 14.35
C ALA A 12 -40.21 11.32 14.00
N ALA A 13 -39.29 11.81 13.16
CA ALA A 13 -37.82 11.79 13.26
C ALA A 13 -37.09 10.69 14.07
N LEU A 14 -36.21 9.96 13.38
CA LEU A 14 -34.89 9.60 13.92
C LEU A 14 -33.84 9.54 12.81
N ALA A 15 -32.81 10.37 12.94
CA ALA A 15 -31.58 10.34 12.17
C ALA A 15 -30.60 9.34 12.80
N ALA A 16 -29.91 8.51 12.00
CA ALA A 16 -28.55 8.05 12.30
C ALA A 16 -27.91 7.28 11.13
N ALA A 17 -26.79 7.81 10.65
CA ALA A 17 -25.60 7.12 10.16
C ALA A 17 -25.68 6.25 8.89
N LEU A 18 -25.72 6.89 7.73
CA LEU A 18 -24.96 6.43 6.56
C LEU A 18 -23.60 7.13 6.60
N ALA A 19 -22.57 6.44 7.08
CA ALA A 19 -21.19 6.89 6.93
C ALA A 19 -20.77 6.65 5.47
N PRO A 20 -20.43 7.68 4.68
CA PRO A 20 -19.72 7.45 3.44
C PRO A 20 -18.31 6.97 3.79
N ILE A 21 -17.97 5.78 3.31
CA ILE A 21 -16.59 5.34 3.16
C ILE A 21 -15.91 6.44 2.37
N ALA A 22 -15.03 7.20 3.02
CA ALA A 22 -14.24 8.24 2.40
C ALA A 22 -13.32 7.56 1.37
N ALA A 23 -13.82 7.44 0.15
CA ALA A 23 -12.98 7.33 -1.03
C ALA A 23 -12.01 8.49 -0.95
N ARG A 24 -10.72 8.19 -0.78
CA ARG A 24 -9.64 9.15 -1.08
C ARG A 24 -9.71 9.42 -2.57
N THR A 25 -10.59 10.32 -2.96
CA THR A 25 -10.43 11.09 -4.18
C THR A 25 -9.15 11.90 -3.99
N PRO A 26 -8.19 11.85 -4.94
CA PRO A 26 -7.16 12.88 -4.98
C PRO A 26 -7.91 14.20 -5.09
N ALA A 27 -7.76 15.06 -4.08
CA ALA A 27 -8.21 16.42 -4.19
C ALA A 27 -7.45 17.03 -5.37
N ALA A 28 -8.15 17.16 -6.50
CA ALA A 28 -7.79 18.10 -7.54
C ALA A 28 -7.96 19.47 -6.90
N HIS A 29 -6.90 19.92 -6.24
CA HIS A 29 -6.85 21.22 -5.61
C HIS A 29 -6.87 22.28 -6.70
N ALA A 30 -7.85 23.18 -6.55
CA ALA A 30 -8.08 24.45 -7.22
C ALA A 30 -7.31 24.70 -8.53
N VAL A 31 -8.07 24.77 -9.62
CA VAL A 31 -7.76 25.70 -10.71
C VAL A 31 -7.79 27.11 -10.10
N ASP A 32 -6.62 27.62 -9.69
CA ASP A 32 -6.51 29.00 -9.24
C ASP A 32 -6.86 29.91 -10.43
N GLY A 33 -7.97 30.65 -10.27
CA GLY A 33 -8.72 31.32 -11.33
C GLY A 33 -8.05 32.54 -11.97
N GLY A 34 -6.74 32.51 -12.18
CA GLY A 34 -5.95 33.59 -12.77
C GLY A 34 -5.21 33.24 -14.07
N GLY A 35 -5.44 32.04 -14.64
CA GLY A 35 -4.74 31.60 -15.85
C GLY A 35 -3.28 31.18 -15.63
N VAL A 36 -2.83 31.11 -14.37
CA VAL A 36 -1.46 30.70 -13.98
C VAL A 36 -1.49 29.25 -13.48
N SER A 37 -0.71 28.37 -14.13
CA SER A 37 -0.53 26.97 -13.74
C SER A 37 0.93 26.69 -13.42
N VAL A 38 1.18 25.95 -12.34
CA VAL A 38 2.51 25.56 -11.88
C VAL A 38 2.67 24.04 -11.96
N SER A 39 3.77 23.56 -12.53
CA SER A 39 4.12 22.13 -12.59
C SER A 39 5.55 21.90 -12.09
N PRO A 40 5.79 21.00 -11.11
CA PRO A 40 4.78 20.33 -10.31
C PRO A 40 4.04 21.35 -9.42
N SER A 41 2.80 21.03 -9.03
CA SER A 41 2.01 21.90 -8.14
C SER A 41 2.57 21.97 -6.71
N THR A 42 3.42 21.00 -6.33
CA THR A 42 4.03 20.92 -5.00
C THR A 42 5.53 20.56 -5.07
N PRO A 43 6.39 21.46 -5.57
CA PRO A 43 7.83 21.23 -5.63
C PRO A 43 8.44 21.13 -4.23
N ALA A 44 9.50 20.33 -4.09
CA ALA A 44 10.34 20.38 -2.89
C ALA A 44 11.26 21.62 -2.94
N PRO A 45 11.79 22.09 -1.81
CA PRO A 45 12.87 23.07 -1.81
C PRO A 45 14.04 22.60 -2.68
N GLY A 46 14.54 23.48 -3.56
CA GLY A 46 15.56 23.12 -4.56
C GLY A 46 15.03 22.39 -5.79
N GLY A 47 13.71 22.15 -5.87
CA GLY A 47 13.08 21.49 -7.01
C GLY A 47 12.84 22.45 -8.18
N ASP A 48 12.84 21.88 -9.38
CA ASP A 48 12.50 22.59 -10.61
C ASP A 48 11.00 22.75 -10.76
N VAL A 49 10.62 23.89 -11.35
CA VAL A 49 9.23 24.28 -11.59
C VAL A 49 9.09 24.87 -12.99
N GLU A 50 7.97 24.57 -13.62
CA GLU A 50 7.51 25.16 -14.87
C GLU A 50 6.24 25.95 -14.58
N LEU A 51 6.23 27.20 -15.04
CA LEU A 51 5.08 28.09 -14.95
C LEU A 51 4.48 28.26 -16.33
N ARG A 52 3.15 28.13 -16.42
CA ARG A 52 2.36 28.34 -17.63
C ARG A 52 1.33 29.42 -17.37
N VAL A 53 1.24 30.39 -18.25
CA VAL A 53 0.33 31.53 -18.11
C VAL A 53 -0.42 31.71 -19.42
N ALA A 54 -1.75 31.57 -19.35
CA ALA A 54 -2.65 31.87 -20.45
C ALA A 54 -3.06 33.35 -20.44
N ASP A 55 -3.57 33.84 -21.56
CA ASP A 55 -4.23 35.14 -21.67
C ASP A 55 -3.38 36.36 -21.27
N CYS A 56 -2.08 36.33 -21.62
CA CYS A 56 -1.22 37.51 -21.59
C CYS A 56 -1.14 38.15 -22.98
N THR A 57 -1.38 39.45 -23.04
CA THR A 57 -1.35 40.22 -24.30
C THR A 57 0.06 40.29 -24.89
N GLU A 58 1.07 40.27 -24.02
CA GLU A 58 2.48 40.33 -24.40
C GLU A 58 3.06 38.95 -24.73
N LYS A 59 4.09 38.93 -25.59
CA LYS A 59 4.82 37.70 -25.96
C LYS A 59 5.85 37.25 -24.92
N THR A 60 6.09 38.09 -23.93
CA THR A 60 7.02 37.83 -22.82
C THR A 60 6.43 38.37 -21.55
N ALA A 61 6.64 37.66 -20.44
CA ALA A 61 6.23 38.10 -19.11
C ALA A 61 7.32 37.78 -18.08
N LEU A 62 7.27 38.46 -16.93
CA LEU A 62 8.14 38.17 -15.79
C LEU A 62 7.29 37.66 -14.63
N ALA A 63 7.66 36.51 -14.08
CA ALA A 63 7.04 35.94 -12.90
C ALA A 63 7.98 36.08 -11.70
N VAL A 64 7.47 36.76 -10.66
CA VAL A 64 8.20 37.09 -9.43
C VAL A 64 7.56 36.35 -8.26
N SER A 65 8.39 35.68 -7.46
CA SER A 65 7.97 35.07 -6.20
C SER A 65 9.14 35.01 -5.21
N ALA A 66 8.83 35.15 -3.92
CA ALA A 66 9.82 34.95 -2.86
C ALA A 66 10.38 33.51 -2.81
N ALA A 67 9.65 32.53 -3.36
CA ALA A 67 10.07 31.13 -3.39
C ALA A 67 11.15 30.84 -4.45
N PHE A 68 11.29 31.67 -5.49
CA PHE A 68 12.18 31.40 -6.62
C PHE A 68 13.60 31.88 -6.36
N VAL A 69 14.58 31.15 -6.91
CA VAL A 69 16.00 31.54 -6.88
C VAL A 69 16.21 32.87 -7.62
N SER A 70 15.52 33.04 -8.75
CA SER A 70 15.50 34.25 -9.57
C SER A 70 14.11 34.41 -10.20
N ASP A 71 13.80 35.60 -10.70
CA ASP A 71 12.57 35.84 -11.46
C ASP A 71 12.53 34.97 -12.73
N LEU A 72 11.36 34.42 -13.06
CA LEU A 72 11.16 33.55 -14.21
C LEU A 72 10.76 34.39 -15.42
N LYS A 73 11.54 34.30 -16.50
CA LYS A 73 11.17 34.87 -17.79
C LYS A 73 10.29 33.89 -18.54
N LEU A 74 9.06 34.30 -18.83
CA LEU A 74 8.10 33.52 -19.59
C LEU A 74 8.12 33.96 -21.05
N THR A 75 8.02 33.00 -21.96
CA THR A 75 7.99 33.22 -23.41
C THR A 75 6.92 32.36 -24.05
N VAL A 76 6.36 32.79 -25.18
CA VAL A 76 5.34 32.02 -25.90
C VAL A 76 5.84 30.61 -26.24
N ALA A 77 5.14 29.59 -25.74
CA ALA A 77 5.37 28.21 -26.08
C ALA A 77 4.51 27.81 -27.29
N ALA A 78 5.09 27.85 -28.49
CA ALA A 78 4.41 27.44 -29.72
C ALA A 78 3.09 28.22 -30.00
N ARG A 79 2.23 27.67 -30.85
CA ARG A 79 1.18 28.41 -31.57
C ARG A 79 -0.05 28.77 -30.73
N ASP A 80 -0.13 28.29 -29.49
CA ASP A 80 -1.30 28.45 -28.61
C ASP A 80 -1.33 29.79 -27.85
N GLY A 81 -0.24 30.57 -27.92
CA GLY A 81 -0.14 31.87 -27.24
C GLY A 81 0.06 31.78 -25.74
N VAL A 82 0.30 30.58 -25.18
CA VAL A 82 0.57 30.39 -23.76
C VAL A 82 2.01 30.75 -23.47
N LEU A 83 2.25 31.55 -22.43
CA LEU A 83 3.59 31.86 -21.96
C LEU A 83 4.09 30.75 -21.02
N VAL A 84 5.28 30.23 -21.27
CA VAL A 84 5.91 29.20 -20.46
C VAL A 84 7.32 29.63 -20.06
N GLY A 85 7.72 29.30 -18.83
CA GLY A 85 9.09 29.44 -18.37
C GLY A 85 9.38 28.48 -17.23
N ALA A 86 10.66 28.13 -17.10
CA ALA A 86 11.14 27.23 -16.07
C ALA A 86 12.06 27.96 -15.08
N GLY A 87 12.10 27.47 -13.86
CA GLY A 87 12.99 27.96 -12.82
C GLY A 87 13.12 26.96 -11.68
N THR A 88 13.75 27.39 -10.60
CA THR A 88 14.02 26.54 -9.44
C THR A 88 13.58 27.24 -8.16
N VAL A 89 12.97 26.48 -7.25
CA VAL A 89 12.62 26.95 -5.90
C VAL A 89 13.89 26.99 -5.05
N ARG A 90 14.08 28.02 -4.21
CA ARG A 90 15.27 28.07 -3.34
C ARG A 90 15.29 26.86 -2.42
N SER A 91 16.47 26.30 -2.22
CA SER A 91 16.68 25.17 -1.28
C SER A 91 16.41 25.54 0.18
N THR A 92 16.51 26.83 0.51
CA THR A 92 16.23 27.38 1.85
C THR A 92 14.79 27.85 2.04
N THR A 93 13.94 27.73 1.02
CA THR A 93 12.52 28.10 1.13
C THR A 93 11.82 27.13 2.06
N GLU A 94 11.06 27.66 3.02
CA GLU A 94 10.25 26.86 3.93
C GLU A 94 9.04 26.24 3.22
N ALA A 95 8.44 25.24 3.87
CA ALA A 95 7.19 24.68 3.38
C ALA A 95 6.08 25.71 3.53
N GLY A 96 5.28 25.93 2.48
CA GLY A 96 4.20 26.90 2.53
C GLY A 96 3.68 27.33 1.17
N ALA A 97 2.61 28.14 1.20
CA ALA A 97 2.07 28.78 0.02
C ALA A 97 2.76 30.13 -0.22
N TYR A 98 3.22 30.35 -1.44
CA TYR A 98 3.88 31.57 -1.88
C TYR A 98 3.13 32.18 -3.05
N ALA A 99 2.88 33.48 -2.99
CA ALA A 99 2.29 34.21 -4.10
C ALA A 99 3.28 34.28 -5.28
N VAL A 100 2.75 34.11 -6.48
CA VAL A 100 3.45 34.29 -7.75
C VAL A 100 2.75 35.43 -8.47
N ARG A 101 3.47 36.53 -8.70
CA ARG A 101 2.97 37.65 -9.48
C ARG A 101 3.59 37.60 -10.86
N VAL A 102 2.76 37.58 -11.89
CA VAL A 102 3.18 37.57 -13.28
C VAL A 102 2.83 38.91 -13.91
N GLU A 103 3.84 39.64 -14.37
CA GLU A 103 3.70 40.92 -15.05
C GLU A 103 3.51 40.67 -16.56
N CYS A 104 2.30 40.92 -17.04
CA CYS A 104 1.90 40.77 -18.44
C CYS A 104 1.66 42.15 -19.07
N GLY A 105 2.75 42.89 -19.29
CA GLY A 105 2.70 44.23 -19.84
C GLY A 105 2.07 45.22 -18.87
N GLY A 106 0.86 45.70 -19.17
CA GLY A 106 0.13 46.66 -18.34
C GLY A 106 -0.65 46.06 -17.17
N ASP A 107 -0.86 44.74 -17.18
CA ASP A 107 -1.65 44.02 -16.17
C ASP A 107 -0.80 43.01 -15.41
N ALA A 108 -1.17 42.76 -14.15
CA ALA A 108 -0.59 41.69 -13.34
C ALA A 108 -1.58 40.53 -13.19
N ARG A 109 -1.07 39.30 -13.24
CA ARG A 109 -1.79 38.08 -12.88
C ARG A 109 -1.21 37.52 -11.59
N GLU A 110 -2.08 37.00 -10.74
CA GLU A 110 -1.68 36.36 -9.50
C GLU A 110 -1.94 34.86 -9.58
N GLY A 111 -0.99 34.08 -9.06
CA GLY A 111 -1.10 32.65 -8.84
C GLY A 111 -0.44 32.27 -7.53
N THR A 112 -0.56 31.00 -7.15
CA THR A 112 0.03 30.49 -5.92
C THR A 112 0.87 29.26 -6.22
N ILE A 113 2.03 29.15 -5.57
CA ILE A 113 2.85 27.93 -5.56
C ILE A 113 2.96 27.40 -4.14
N THR A 114 2.76 26.10 -3.94
CA THR A 114 2.87 25.47 -2.62
C THR A 114 4.17 24.67 -2.53
N VAL A 115 5.12 25.10 -1.72
CA VAL A 115 6.38 24.37 -1.51
C VAL A 115 6.15 23.25 -0.51
N ALA A 116 6.52 22.03 -0.89
CA ALA A 116 6.35 20.84 -0.09
C ALA A 116 7.25 20.89 1.15
N GLY A 117 6.73 20.43 2.29
CA GLY A 117 7.54 20.19 3.47
C GLY A 117 8.41 18.95 3.36
N PRO A 118 9.31 18.74 4.34
CA PRO A 118 10.12 17.53 4.44
C PRO A 118 9.20 16.30 4.37
N ARG A 119 9.38 15.45 3.36
CA ARG A 119 8.67 14.17 3.31
C ARG A 119 9.19 13.30 4.44
N ARG A 120 8.32 12.92 5.36
CA ARG A 120 8.61 11.82 6.28
C ARG A 120 8.79 10.55 5.44
N PRO A 121 9.90 9.82 5.57
CA PRO A 121 10.04 8.53 4.91
C PRO A 121 8.85 7.65 5.25
N ALA A 122 8.11 7.19 4.24
CA ALA A 122 7.11 6.16 4.45
C ALA A 122 7.84 4.87 4.82
N ALA A 123 7.35 4.15 5.82
CA ALA A 123 7.87 2.82 6.11
C ALA A 123 7.71 1.97 4.83
N PRO A 124 8.74 1.21 4.42
CA PRO A 124 8.60 0.30 3.30
C PRO A 124 7.44 -0.65 3.58
N ALA A 125 6.64 -0.95 2.55
CA ALA A 125 5.60 -1.97 2.67
C ALA A 125 6.27 -3.28 3.09
N SER A 126 5.96 -3.77 4.29
CA SER A 126 6.39 -5.09 4.71
C SER A 126 5.72 -6.13 3.81
N PRO A 127 6.44 -7.12 3.25
CA PRO A 127 5.83 -8.19 2.47
C PRO A 127 4.69 -8.85 3.26
N VAL A 128 3.47 -8.86 2.70
CA VAL A 128 2.27 -9.43 3.35
C VAL A 128 2.03 -10.88 2.96
N ALA A 129 2.94 -11.49 2.20
CA ALA A 129 2.90 -12.92 1.95
C ALA A 129 3.75 -13.62 3.02
N PRO A 130 3.18 -14.55 3.80
CA PRO A 130 3.97 -15.57 4.48
C PRO A 130 4.87 -16.21 3.41
N VAL A 131 6.17 -15.95 3.49
CA VAL A 131 7.11 -16.77 2.76
C VAL A 131 7.14 -18.10 3.50
N ASP A 132 6.93 -19.19 2.77
CA ASP A 132 7.32 -20.52 3.23
C ASP A 132 8.86 -20.56 3.25
N ALA A 133 9.47 -19.79 4.16
CA ALA A 133 10.81 -20.06 4.61
C ALA A 133 10.69 -21.37 5.40
N GLY A 134 10.73 -22.48 4.68
CA GLY A 134 10.72 -23.84 5.20
C GLY A 134 11.90 -24.06 6.13
N GLY A 135 11.78 -23.55 7.36
CA GLY A 135 12.70 -23.74 8.47
C GLY A 135 12.07 -24.72 9.45
N GLY A 136 12.09 -26.00 9.12
CA GLY A 136 11.46 -27.04 9.96
C GLY A 136 11.90 -28.46 9.61
N GLY A 137 13.16 -28.65 9.20
CA GLY A 137 13.65 -29.95 8.72
C GLY A 137 14.47 -30.77 9.73
N THR A 138 14.82 -30.25 10.90
CA THR A 138 15.79 -30.93 11.80
C THR A 138 15.19 -31.48 13.10
N ALA A 139 13.89 -31.38 13.33
CA ALA A 139 13.25 -31.85 14.56
C ALA A 139 12.65 -33.27 14.51
N ARG A 140 12.87 -34.05 13.44
CA ARG A 140 12.36 -35.45 13.36
C ARG A 140 13.39 -36.53 13.71
N LEU A 141 14.43 -36.18 14.47
CA LEU A 141 15.38 -37.17 15.02
C LEU A 141 15.21 -37.44 16.52
N ALA A 142 14.17 -36.89 17.17
CA ALA A 142 14.01 -37.01 18.63
C ALA A 142 12.66 -37.53 19.14
N ALA A 143 11.70 -37.95 18.28
CA ALA A 143 10.34 -38.29 18.74
C ALA A 143 9.65 -39.48 18.03
N ALA A 144 10.40 -40.46 17.52
CA ALA A 144 9.82 -41.73 17.08
C ALA A 144 10.42 -42.94 17.83
N ASP A 145 10.80 -42.70 19.08
CA ASP A 145 10.82 -43.74 20.09
C ASP A 145 9.76 -43.36 21.14
N THR A 146 8.88 -44.30 21.46
CA THR A 146 7.75 -44.23 22.39
C THR A 146 6.42 -43.62 21.88
N ARG A 147 5.41 -44.51 21.86
CA ARG A 147 3.94 -44.28 21.92
C ARG A 147 3.18 -44.22 20.59
N ASP A 148 3.13 -45.38 19.94
CA ASP A 148 1.97 -45.82 19.17
C ASP A 148 0.76 -45.97 20.11
N GLU A 149 0.07 -44.86 20.36
CA GLU A 149 -1.31 -44.82 20.86
C GLU A 149 -2.18 -44.33 19.70
N ALA A 150 -2.60 -45.26 18.85
CA ALA A 150 -3.71 -45.08 17.93
C ALA A 150 -4.52 -46.37 17.82
N ARG A 151 -5.51 -46.51 18.69
CA ARG A 151 -6.77 -47.20 18.34
C ARG A 151 -7.84 -46.10 18.24
N PRO A 152 -8.85 -46.18 17.33
CA PRO A 152 -9.58 -47.42 17.02
C PRO A 152 -10.10 -47.56 15.56
N GLU A 153 -9.90 -48.73 14.97
CA GLU A 153 -10.85 -49.37 14.04
C GLU A 153 -10.68 -50.87 14.30
N PRO A 154 -11.71 -51.65 14.69
CA PRO A 154 -11.52 -53.06 15.00
C PRO A 154 -11.14 -53.80 13.71
N PRO A 155 -9.89 -54.30 13.55
CA PRO A 155 -9.58 -55.17 12.44
C PRO A 155 -10.42 -56.45 12.63
N GLY A 156 -11.15 -56.86 11.59
CA GLY A 156 -11.94 -58.09 11.64
C GLY A 156 -11.11 -59.27 12.14
N THR A 157 -11.74 -60.20 12.85
CA THR A 157 -11.08 -61.30 13.60
C THR A 157 -10.03 -62.07 12.79
N ALA A 158 -10.20 -62.15 11.46
CA ALA A 158 -9.24 -62.72 10.54
C ALA A 158 -7.85 -62.03 10.57
N HIS A 159 -7.80 -60.70 10.61
CA HIS A 159 -6.53 -59.96 10.58
C HIS A 159 -5.76 -60.05 11.91
N THR A 160 -6.46 -60.16 13.04
CA THR A 160 -5.82 -60.44 14.34
C THR A 160 -5.15 -61.81 14.39
N VAL A 161 -5.76 -62.83 13.79
CA VAL A 161 -5.17 -64.17 13.73
C VAL A 161 -3.93 -64.16 12.84
N THR A 162 -4.00 -63.52 11.67
CA THR A 162 -2.84 -63.41 10.77
C THR A 162 -1.68 -62.65 11.41
N GLY A 163 -1.97 -61.54 12.12
CA GLY A 163 -0.96 -60.77 12.83
C GLY A 163 -0.25 -61.57 13.93
N LEU A 164 -1.00 -62.37 14.69
CA LEU A 164 -0.44 -63.18 15.78
C LEU A 164 0.41 -64.36 15.26
N VAL A 165 -0.02 -65.00 14.16
CA VAL A 165 0.77 -66.04 13.50
C VAL A 165 2.10 -65.49 12.98
N LEU A 166 2.08 -64.34 12.31
CA LEU A 166 3.30 -63.71 11.80
C LEU A 166 4.26 -63.29 12.93
N ALA A 167 3.72 -62.72 14.02
CA ALA A 167 4.52 -62.37 15.19
C ALA A 167 5.17 -63.60 15.85
N GLY A 168 4.44 -64.72 15.94
CA GLY A 168 4.97 -65.98 16.45
C GLY A 168 6.13 -66.52 15.61
N ILE A 169 6.01 -66.52 14.28
CA ILE A 169 7.06 -66.98 13.36
C ILE A 169 8.32 -66.10 13.52
N ALA A 170 8.15 -64.77 13.61
CA ALA A 170 9.26 -63.85 13.81
C ALA A 170 10.00 -64.10 15.14
N ALA A 171 9.26 -64.33 16.23
CA ALA A 171 9.85 -64.63 17.53
C ALA A 171 10.67 -65.94 17.51
N VAL A 172 10.17 -66.99 16.86
CA VAL A 172 10.91 -68.25 16.69
C VAL A 172 12.16 -68.07 15.83
N ALA A 173 12.06 -67.32 14.73
CA ALA A 173 13.21 -67.04 13.88
C ALA A 173 14.31 -66.26 14.63
N VAL A 174 13.93 -65.26 15.45
CA VAL A 174 14.87 -64.50 16.28
C VAL A 174 15.48 -65.38 17.38
N ALA A 175 14.70 -66.25 18.03
CA ALA A 175 15.22 -67.16 19.03
C ALA A 175 16.22 -68.16 18.42
N LEU A 176 15.88 -68.79 17.29
CA LEU A 176 16.77 -69.70 16.57
C LEU A 176 18.03 -68.99 16.08
N ARG A 177 17.91 -67.76 15.55
CA ARG A 177 19.07 -66.96 15.14
C ARG A 177 19.94 -66.57 16.33
N GLY A 178 19.34 -66.24 17.47
CA GLY A 178 20.02 -65.92 18.71
C GLY A 178 20.74 -67.11 19.37
N VAL A 179 20.23 -68.34 19.21
CA VAL A 179 20.91 -69.56 19.66
C VAL A 179 22.04 -69.92 18.69
N ARG A 180 21.82 -69.76 17.38
CA ARG A 180 22.82 -70.06 16.34
C ARG A 180 23.97 -69.05 16.35
N SER A 181 23.72 -67.79 16.68
CA SER A 181 24.77 -66.77 16.83
C SER A 181 25.59 -66.93 18.11
N ARG A 182 25.02 -67.57 19.15
CA ARG A 182 25.73 -67.86 20.41
C ARG A 182 26.56 -69.15 20.38
N GLY A 183 26.45 -69.96 19.31
CA GLY A 183 27.23 -71.19 19.13
C GLY A 183 28.59 -71.01 18.45
N LEU A 184 29.00 -69.78 18.10
CA LEU A 184 30.26 -69.46 17.40
C LEU A 184 31.12 -68.49 18.23
N GLY A 185 31.17 -68.72 19.54
CA GLY A 185 31.89 -67.86 20.47
C GLY A 185 32.25 -68.55 21.78
N THR A 186 32.87 -69.72 21.71
CA THR A 186 33.75 -70.27 22.76
C THR A 186 34.76 -71.21 22.10
N ASP A 187 36.04 -70.83 22.20
CA ASP A 187 37.30 -71.55 21.88
C ASP A 187 37.47 -72.24 20.51
#